data_AF-A0A2H5DU16-F1
#
_entry.id   AF-A0A2H5DU16-F1
#
_cell.length_a   1.000
_cell.length_b   1.000
_cell.length_c   1.000
_cell.angle_alpha   90.00
_cell.angle_beta   90.00
_cell.angle_gamma   90.00
#
_symmetry.space_group_name_H-M   'P 1'
#
loop_
_entity.id
_entity.type
_entity.pdbx_description
1 polymer ?
#
loop_
_entity_poly.entity_id
_entity_poly.type
_entity_poly.pdbx_seq_one_letter_code
_entity_poly.pdbx_strand_id
1 'polypeptide(L)' 'MKLNCRAASRLISAGMDRPLTVAEHLKLRMHLLLCGNCRQFSRQLDLLRQAARRAGDGAD' A
#
# COMPACT_ATOMS: atom_id res chain seq x y z
N MET A 1 -19.64 3.45 -5.06
CA MET A 1 -19.07 2.22 -4.48
C MET A 1 -18.06 2.60 -3.39
N LYS A 2 -18.41 2.44 -2.11
CA LYS A 2 -17.48 2.74 -0.99
C LYS A 2 -16.29 1.79 -1.06
N LEU A 3 -15.07 2.31 -0.89
CA LEU A 3 -13.87 1.47 -0.80
C LEU A 3 -13.90 0.73 0.54
N ASN A 4 -14.01 -0.60 0.50
CA ASN A 4 -13.94 -1.45 1.69
C ASN A 4 -12.51 -1.92 1.96
N CYS A 5 -12.22 -2.35 3.19
CA CYS A 5 -10.87 -2.76 3.61
C CYS A 5 -10.22 -3.77 2.66
N ARG A 6 -10.97 -4.77 2.16
CA ARG A 6 -10.45 -5.75 1.18
C ARG A 6 -10.02 -5.10 -0.14
N ALA A 7 -10.81 -4.14 -0.65
CA ALA A 7 -10.47 -3.41 -1.86
C ALA A 7 -9.28 -2.46 -1.63
N ALA A 8 -9.20 -1.84 -0.45
CA ALA A 8 -8.07 -1.03 -0.04
C ALA A 8 -6.78 -1.86 0.03
N SER A 9 -6.80 -3.02 0.69
CA SER A 9 -5.65 -3.94 0.75
C SER A 9 -5.21 -4.38 -0.64
N ARG A 10 -6.14 -4.70 -1.54
CA ARG A 10 -5.81 -5.01 -2.93
C ARG A 10 -5.16 -3.84 -3.67
N LEU A 11 -5.63 -2.62 -3.47
CA LEU A 11 -5.01 -1.42 -4.06
C LEU A 11 -3.62 -1.16 -3.48
N ILE A 12 -3.43 -1.33 -2.17
CA ILE A 12 -2.13 -1.20 -1.51
C ILE A 12 -1.13 -2.21 -2.10
N SER A 13 -1.53 -3.48 -2.22
CA SER A 13 -0.69 -4.51 -2.85
C SER A 13 -0.45 -4.21 -4.33
N ALA A 14 -1.48 -3.82 -5.09
CA ALA A 14 -1.32 -3.45 -6.49
C ALA A 14 -0.37 -2.25 -6.65
N GLY A 15 -0.37 -1.30 -5.71
CA GLY A 15 0.59 -0.19 -5.67
C GLY A 15 2.04 -0.61 -5.43
N MET A 16 2.26 -1.85 -5.00
CA MET A 16 3.60 -2.41 -4.91
C MET A 16 4.11 -2.91 -6.26
N ASP A 17 3.25 -3.61 -7.01
CA ASP A 17 3.58 -4.19 -8.32
C ASP A 17 3.51 -3.18 -9.47
N ARG A 18 2.52 -2.28 -9.44
CA ARG A 18 2.26 -1.28 -10.49
C ARG A 18 2.03 0.11 -9.90
N PRO A 19 2.34 1.19 -10.63
CA PRO A 19 1.91 2.52 -10.24
C PRO A 19 0.37 2.58 -10.25
N LEU A 20 -0.19 3.07 -9.15
CA LEU A 20 -1.63 3.34 -9.05
C LEU A 20 -1.98 4.62 -9.80
N THR A 21 -3.19 4.68 -10.35
CA THR A 21 -3.72 5.91 -10.95
C THR A 21 -4.01 6.97 -9.88
N VAL A 22 -4.04 8.24 -10.28
CA VAL A 22 -4.33 9.37 -9.38
C VAL A 22 -5.68 9.18 -8.66
N ALA A 23 -6.69 8.65 -9.36
CA ALA A 23 -8.01 8.38 -8.79
C ALA A 23 -7.98 7.24 -7.74
N GLU A 24 -7.19 6.19 -7.98
CA GLU A 24 -6.98 5.11 -7.02
C GLU A 24 -6.24 5.60 -5.77
N HIS A 25 -5.21 6.43 -5.95
CA HIS A 25 -4.51 7.09 -4.85
C HIS A 25 -5.45 7.91 -3.97
N LEU A 26 -6.29 8.73 -4.59
CA LEU A 26 -7.21 9.60 -3.85
C LEU A 26 -8.24 8.77 -3.05
N LYS A 27 -8.83 7.74 -3.68
CA LYS A 27 -9.77 6.82 -3.01
C LYS A 27 -9.11 6.08 -1.85
N LEU A 28 -7.89 5.58 -2.05
CA LEU A 28 -7.14 4.88 -1.02
C LEU A 28 -6.82 5.83 0.13
N ARG A 29 -6.31 7.03 -0.15
CA ARG A 29 -5.97 8.03 0.87
C ARG A 29 -7.17 8.43 1.72
N MET A 30 -8.34 8.62 1.11
CA MET A 30 -9.59 8.86 1.84
C MET A 30 -9.95 7.70 2.77
N HIS A 31 -9.82 6.46 2.30
CA HIS A 31 -10.08 5.28 3.14
C HIS A 31 -9.08 5.14 4.30
N LEU A 32 -7.79 5.42 4.06
CA LEU A 32 -6.75 5.38 5.09
C LEU A 32 -6.93 6.46 6.16
N LEU A 33 -7.61 7.57 5.86
CA LEU A 33 -8.00 8.59 6.85
C LEU A 33 -9.09 8.08 7.80
N LEU A 34 -9.97 7.21 7.31
CA LEU A 34 -11.10 6.66 8.07
C LEU A 34 -10.77 5.33 8.75
N CYS A 35 -9.82 4.56 8.20
CA CYS A 35 -9.46 3.23 8.69
C CYS A 35 -7.98 3.17 9.13
N GLY A 36 -7.75 3.13 10.44
CA GLY A 36 -6.43 2.96 11.03
C GLY A 36 -5.77 1.61 10.69
N ASN A 37 -6.57 0.54 10.57
CA ASN A 37 -6.04 -0.79 10.27
C ASN A 37 -5.39 -0.86 8.88
N CYS A 38 -6.07 -0.35 7.85
CA CYS A 38 -5.51 -0.28 6.51
C CYS A 38 -4.30 0.67 6.43
N ARG A 39 -4.27 1.71 7.26
CA ARG A 39 -3.11 2.63 7.36
C ARG A 39 -1.89 1.91 7.93
N GLN A 40 -2.07 1.13 8.98
CA GLN A 40 -1.00 0.34 9.57
C GLN A 40 -0.52 -0.76 8.61
N PHE A 41 -1.44 -1.41 7.90
CA PHE A 41 -1.11 -2.40 6.87
C PHE A 41 -0.26 -1.80 5.74
N SER A 42 -0.64 -0.63 5.22
CA SER A 42 0.13 0.07 4.20
C SER A 42 1.55 0.42 4.69
N ARG A 43 1.71 0.82 5.96
CA ARG A 43 3.03 1.08 6.54
C ARG A 43 3.86 -0.19 6.68
N GLN A 44 3.27 -1.29 7.14
CA GLN A 44 3.97 -2.58 7.26
C GLN A 44 4.49 -3.07 5.91
N LEU A 45 3.66 -2.99 4.86
CA LEU A 45 4.08 -3.37 3.52
C LEU A 45 5.21 -2.49 2.98
N ASP A 46 5.16 -1.18 3.23
CA ASP A 46 6.24 -0.28 2.82
C ASP A 46 7.56 -0.59 3.55
N LEU A 47 7.50 -0.89 4.85
CA LEU A 47 8.66 -1.34 5.62
C LEU A 47 9.24 -2.64 5.07
N LEU A 48 8.39 -3.63 4.77
CA LEU A 48 8.82 -4.88 4.12
C LEU A 48 9.49 -4.62 2.77
N ARG A 49 8.95 -3.70 1.97
CA ARG A 49 9.54 -3.33 0.68
C ARG A 49 10.87 -2.61 0.82
N GLN A 50 11.01 -1.74 1.81
CA GLN A 50 12.27 -1.08 2.11
C GLN A 50 13.33 -2.10 2.59
N ALA A 51 12.95 -3.03 3.45
CA ALA A 51 13.83 -4.11 3.91
C ALA A 51 14.24 -5.03 2.74
N ALA A 52 13.29 -5.44 1.89
CA ALA A 52 13.57 -6.27 0.72
C ALA A 52 14.49 -5.57 -0.28
N ARG A 53 14.32 -4.26 -0.51
CA ARG A 53 15.26 -3.47 -1.32
C ARG A 53 16.66 -3.46 -0.72
N ARG A 54 16.79 -3.15 0.57
CA ARG A 54 18.09 -3.17 1.28
C ARG A 54 18.76 -4.55 1.26
N ALA A 55 17.98 -5.63 1.35
CA ALA A 55 18.50 -6.99 1.28
C ALA A 55 18.91 -7.39 -0.16
N GLY A 56 18.18 -6.91 -1.18
CA GLY A 56 18.51 -7.13 -2.58
C GLY A 56 19.69 -6.28 -3.08
N ASP A 57 19.89 -5.10 -2.50
CA ASP A 57 21.08 -4.25 -2.71
C ASP A 57 22.35 -4.82 -2.03
N GLY A 58 22.22 -5.87 -1.20
CA GLY A 58 23.34 -6.56 -0.55
C GLY A 58 23.71 -7.91 -1.18
N ALA A 59 23.30 -8.17 -2.42
CA ALA A 59 23.80 -9.28 -3.22
C ALA A 59 25.12 -8.88 -3.90
N ASP A 60 26.18 -8.77 -3.08
CA ASP A 60 27.58 -9.02 -3.49
C ASP A 60 27.93 -10.48 -3.21
#